data_AF-A0A1B6ESS7-F1
#
_entry.id   AF-A0A1B6ESS7-F1
#
_cell.length_a   1.000
_cell.length_b   1.000
_cell.length_c   1.000
_cell.angle_alpha   90.00
_cell.angle_beta   90.00
_cell.angle_gamma   90.00
#
_symmetry.space_group_name_H-M   'P 1'
#
loop_
_entity.id
_entity.type
_entity.pdbx_description
1 polymer ?
#
loop_
_entity_poly.entity_id
_entity_poly.type
_entity_poly.pdbx_seq_one_letter_code
_entity_poly.pdbx_strand_id
1 'polypeptide(L)'
;DLKFVMEEENNLISLYGLEFPSRAVSAQVAETDVVRFLVGTQTLKLANNQVHLVELNDDTGAVNTKVYQHGDGEIWSLTSSPSDAQVLSTCYNTIQYPEGNCVMRTALWRLPESDDDCVALERLCSFDTEPHGENIKVFDKLTLQFILSLFKSLST
;
A
#
# COMPACT_ATOMS: atom_id res chain seq x y z
N ASP A 1 -45.04 15.25 26.06
CA ASP A 1 -44.28 15.45 24.83
C ASP A 1 -42.80 15.25 25.04
N LEU A 2 -42.35 14.00 24.90
CA LEU A 2 -40.93 13.66 24.79
C LEU A 2 -40.55 13.88 23.32
N LYS A 3 -39.93 15.02 23.02
CA LYS A 3 -39.24 15.22 21.75
C LYS A 3 -38.03 14.31 21.74
N PHE A 4 -38.11 13.22 20.98
CA PHE A 4 -36.92 12.52 20.51
C PHE A 4 -36.17 13.50 19.61
N VAL A 5 -35.12 14.11 20.14
CA VAL A 5 -34.09 14.74 19.32
C VAL A 5 -33.33 13.58 18.71
N MET A 6 -33.65 13.24 17.45
CA MET A 6 -32.67 12.56 16.62
C MET A 6 -31.56 13.57 16.41
N GLU A 7 -30.45 13.40 17.11
CA GLU A 7 -29.18 13.94 16.66
C GLU A 7 -28.95 13.30 15.29
N GLU A 8 -29.10 14.08 14.22
CA GLU A 8 -28.55 13.70 12.93
C GLU A 8 -27.03 13.67 13.12
N GLU A 9 -26.51 12.51 13.55
CA GLU A 9 -25.12 12.17 13.31
C GLU A 9 -24.93 12.31 11.81
N ASN A 10 -24.32 13.42 11.41
CA ASN A 10 -23.98 13.73 10.04
C ASN A 10 -22.89 12.73 9.62
N ASN A 11 -23.32 11.51 9.31
CA ASN A 11 -22.46 10.41 8.93
C ASN A 11 -21.99 10.69 7.50
N LEU A 12 -21.01 11.59 7.37
CA LEU A 12 -20.39 11.98 6.12
C LEU A 12 -19.73 10.75 5.50
N ILE A 13 -20.40 10.16 4.52
CA ILE A 13 -19.83 9.08 3.72
C ILE A 13 -18.94 9.69 2.65
N SER A 14 -17.63 9.57 2.83
CA SER A 14 -16.65 10.01 1.85
C SER A 14 -16.41 8.91 0.81
N LEU A 15 -16.62 9.24 -0.47
CA LEU A 15 -16.41 8.31 -1.58
C LEU A 15 -15.13 8.65 -2.33
N TYR A 16 -14.22 7.69 -2.42
CA TYR A 16 -13.02 7.75 -3.25
C TYR A 16 -13.07 6.73 -4.37
N GLY A 17 -12.92 7.19 -5.62
CA GLY A 17 -12.91 6.34 -6.82
C GLY A 17 -11.49 6.00 -7.27
N LEU A 18 -11.28 4.76 -7.70
CA LEU A 18 -10.01 4.28 -8.25
C LEU A 18 -10.09 4.13 -9.76
N GLU A 19 -9.00 4.45 -10.46
CA GLU A 19 -8.87 4.23 -11.91
C GLU A 19 -8.79 2.72 -12.24
N PHE A 20 -8.07 1.96 -11.41
CA PHE A 20 -7.89 0.52 -11.56
C PHE A 20 -8.49 -0.23 -10.36
N PRO A 21 -8.95 -1.48 -10.54
CA PRO A 21 -9.44 -2.29 -9.43
C PRO A 21 -8.40 -2.38 -8.31
N SER A 22 -8.84 -2.20 -7.06
CA SER A 22 -7.99 -2.48 -5.90
C SER A 22 -8.01 -3.95 -5.53
N ARG A 23 -6.91 -4.41 -4.94
CA ARG A 23 -6.82 -5.74 -4.34
C ARG A 23 -6.35 -5.71 -2.89
N ALA A 24 -5.48 -4.77 -2.55
CA ALA A 24 -4.86 -4.71 -1.24
C ALA A 24 -5.10 -3.34 -0.59
N VAL A 25 -5.37 -3.34 0.71
CA VAL A 25 -5.53 -2.13 1.53
C VAL A 25 -4.80 -2.33 2.85
N SER A 26 -4.09 -1.30 3.30
CA SER A 26 -3.41 -1.28 4.60
C SER A 26 -3.54 0.08 5.25
N ALA A 27 -3.94 0.14 6.53
CA ALA A 27 -3.77 1.36 7.32
C ALA A 27 -2.28 1.74 7.39
N GLN A 28 -1.97 3.03 7.39
CA GLN A 28 -0.64 3.55 7.73
C GLN A 28 -0.62 3.72 9.26
N VAL A 29 0.27 3.00 9.93
CA VAL A 29 0.26 2.89 11.40
C VAL A 29 1.42 3.60 12.09
N ALA A 30 2.42 4.05 11.32
CA ALA A 30 3.58 4.78 11.85
C ALA A 30 3.28 6.23 12.23
N GLU A 31 2.15 6.79 11.77
CA GLU A 31 1.67 8.11 12.14
C GLU A 31 0.27 7.95 12.73
N THR A 32 0.09 8.38 13.99
CA THR A 32 -1.14 8.15 14.77
C THR A 32 -2.06 9.36 14.81
N ASP A 33 -1.56 10.53 14.40
CA ASP A 33 -2.28 11.81 14.48
C ASP A 33 -3.17 12.06 13.26
N VAL A 34 -3.02 11.24 12.22
CA VAL A 34 -3.76 11.33 10.95
C VAL A 34 -4.25 9.95 10.53
N VAL A 35 -5.46 9.89 9.98
CA VAL A 35 -6.04 8.63 9.48
C VAL A 35 -5.67 8.47 8.01
N ARG A 36 -4.76 7.53 7.74
CA ARG A 36 -4.30 7.23 6.38
C ARG A 36 -4.36 5.76 6.03
N PHE A 37 -4.65 5.49 4.76
CA PHE A 37 -4.68 4.15 4.18
C PHE A 37 -3.87 4.11 2.89
N LEU A 38 -3.13 3.03 2.70
CA LEU A 38 -2.52 2.67 1.43
C LEU A 38 -3.44 1.72 0.68
N VAL A 39 -3.68 1.97 -0.60
CA VAL A 39 -4.49 1.12 -1.49
C VAL A 39 -3.64 0.72 -2.69
N GLY A 40 -3.51 -0.59 -2.92
CA GLY A 40 -2.78 -1.15 -4.05
C GLY A 40 -3.72 -1.64 -5.14
N THR A 41 -3.43 -1.25 -6.39
CA THR A 41 -4.22 -1.64 -7.55
C THR A 41 -3.74 -2.95 -8.18
N GLN A 42 -4.62 -3.54 -8.99
CA GLN A 42 -4.36 -4.73 -9.78
C GLN A 42 -4.80 -4.52 -11.23
N THR A 43 -3.82 -4.47 -12.14
CA THR A 43 -4.03 -4.42 -13.59
C THR A 43 -3.01 -5.28 -14.33
N LEU A 44 -3.49 -5.94 -15.40
CA LEU A 44 -2.66 -6.75 -16.28
C LEU A 44 -1.65 -5.92 -17.11
N LYS A 45 -1.89 -4.61 -17.24
CA LYS A 45 -0.89 -3.67 -17.77
C LYS A 45 0.11 -3.36 -16.66
N LEU A 46 1.13 -4.20 -16.48
CA LEU A 46 2.02 -4.18 -15.31
C LEU A 46 2.52 -2.77 -14.93
N ALA A 47 2.91 -1.97 -15.92
CA ALA A 47 3.42 -0.60 -15.74
C ALA A 47 2.39 0.41 -15.18
N ASN A 48 1.10 0.06 -15.17
CA ASN A 48 0.00 0.93 -14.74
C ASN A 48 -0.44 0.67 -13.30
N ASN A 49 0.13 -0.31 -12.60
CA ASN A 49 -0.22 -0.52 -11.20
C ASN A 49 0.24 0.67 -10.36
N GLN A 50 -0.51 0.93 -9.28
CA GLN A 50 -0.42 2.14 -8.49
C GLN A 50 -0.61 1.81 -7.01
N VAL A 51 0.00 2.64 -6.15
CA VAL A 51 -0.30 2.71 -4.72
C VAL A 51 -0.88 4.09 -4.43
N HIS A 52 -2.05 4.12 -3.81
CA HIS A 52 -2.72 5.35 -3.40
C HIS A 52 -2.52 5.53 -1.90
N LEU A 53 -2.00 6.67 -1.47
CA LEU A 53 -2.06 7.12 -0.09
C LEU A 53 -3.31 7.99 0.05
N VAL A 54 -4.27 7.51 0.83
CA VAL A 54 -5.56 8.16 1.09
C VAL A 54 -5.54 8.68 2.52
N GLU A 55 -5.65 9.99 2.69
CA GLU A 55 -5.81 10.67 3.97
C GLU A 55 -7.27 11.06 4.16
N LEU A 56 -7.84 10.65 5.30
CA LEU A 56 -9.17 11.00 5.72
C LEU A 56 -9.08 12.05 6.84
N ASN A 57 -9.80 13.15 6.67
CA ASN A 57 -10.00 14.11 7.74
C ASN A 57 -11.23 13.70 8.54
N ASP A 58 -11.03 13.24 9.77
CA ASP A 58 -12.09 12.70 10.63
C ASP A 58 -13.16 13.74 11.02
N ASP A 59 -12.81 15.03 11.04
CA ASP A 59 -13.74 16.11 11.41
C ASP A 59 -14.68 16.50 10.27
N THR A 60 -14.16 16.51 9.04
CA THR A 60 -14.86 17.05 7.85
C THR A 60 -15.29 15.98 6.86
N GLY A 61 -14.77 14.75 6.98
CA GLY A 61 -14.88 13.71 5.97
C GLY A 61 -14.11 14.03 4.67
N ALA A 62 -13.32 15.10 4.61
CA ALA A 62 -12.54 15.40 3.42
C ALA A 62 -11.51 14.28 3.15
N VAL A 63 -11.40 13.89 1.88
CA VAL A 63 -10.42 12.89 1.43
C VAL A 63 -9.37 13.59 0.60
N ASN A 64 -8.11 13.48 1.03
CA ASN A 64 -6.95 13.92 0.26
C ASN A 64 -6.17 12.69 -0.21
N THR A 65 -5.63 12.71 -1.42
CA THR A 65 -4.97 11.53 -1.98
C THR A 65 -3.69 11.86 -2.72
N LYS A 66 -2.72 10.95 -2.63
CA LYS A 66 -1.50 10.96 -3.44
C LYS A 66 -1.31 9.60 -4.09
N VAL A 67 -0.97 9.59 -5.37
CA VAL A 67 -0.82 8.36 -6.17
C VAL A 67 0.65 8.15 -6.50
N TYR A 68 1.12 6.91 -6.40
CA TYR A 68 2.48 6.49 -6.70
C TYR A 68 2.46 5.36 -7.72
N GLN A 69 3.36 5.38 -8.71
CA GLN A 69 3.48 4.27 -9.66
C GLN A 69 4.16 3.07 -9.00
N HIS A 70 3.54 1.90 -9.18
CA HIS A 70 4.12 0.60 -8.91
C HIS A 70 4.31 -0.12 -10.25
N GLY A 71 5.33 0.29 -11.00
CA GLY A 71 5.56 -0.21 -12.37
C GLY A 71 6.04 -1.67 -12.46
N ASP A 72 6.17 -2.34 -11.31
CA ASP A 72 6.85 -3.62 -11.17
C ASP A 72 5.92 -4.81 -11.33
N GLY A 73 4.62 -4.63 -11.12
CA GLY A 73 3.62 -5.65 -11.36
C GLY A 73 2.33 -5.47 -10.59
N GLU A 74 1.46 -6.48 -10.67
CA GLU A 74 0.18 -6.49 -9.97
C GLU A 74 0.38 -6.58 -8.46
N ILE A 75 -0.25 -5.71 -7.68
CA ILE A 75 -0.12 -5.75 -6.22
C ILE A 75 -1.07 -6.81 -5.64
N TRP A 76 -0.49 -7.82 -4.99
CA TRP A 76 -1.23 -8.92 -4.36
C TRP A 76 -1.37 -8.73 -2.85
N SER A 77 -0.34 -8.16 -2.22
CA SER A 77 -0.33 -7.78 -0.82
C SER A 77 0.39 -6.45 -0.64
N LEU A 78 -0.07 -5.66 0.33
CA LEU A 78 0.42 -4.34 0.65
C LEU A 78 0.43 -4.17 2.16
N THR A 79 1.50 -3.64 2.72
CA THR A 79 1.63 -3.43 4.16
C THR A 79 2.50 -2.21 4.42
N SER A 80 2.02 -1.31 5.28
CA SER A 80 2.78 -0.14 5.74
C SER A 80 3.79 -0.54 6.82
N SER A 81 4.91 0.18 6.88
CA SER A 81 5.85 0.07 8.00
C SER A 81 5.19 0.55 9.30
N PRO A 82 5.41 -0.15 10.42
CA PRO A 82 4.94 0.27 11.73
C PRO A 82 5.81 1.38 12.34
N SER A 83 6.92 1.74 11.68
CA SER A 83 7.95 2.59 12.27
C SER A 83 8.46 3.72 11.38
N ASP A 84 8.10 3.73 10.10
CA ASP A 84 8.42 4.79 9.13
C ASP A 84 7.21 4.96 8.19
N ALA A 85 6.49 6.08 8.28
CA ALA A 85 5.28 6.32 7.48
C ALA A 85 5.55 6.34 5.98
N GLN A 86 6.79 6.63 5.56
CA GLN A 86 7.18 6.69 4.15
C GLN A 86 7.61 5.32 3.60
N VAL A 87 7.59 4.25 4.40
CA VAL A 87 8.02 2.92 3.95
C VAL A 87 6.86 1.94 3.93
N LEU A 88 6.80 1.13 2.87
CA LEU A 88 5.83 0.07 2.69
C LEU A 88 6.49 -1.15 2.05
N SER A 89 5.82 -2.29 2.15
CA SER A 89 6.18 -3.51 1.44
C SER A 89 5.05 -3.94 0.52
N THR A 90 5.39 -4.49 -0.64
CA THR A 90 4.43 -5.19 -1.49
C THR A 90 4.89 -6.60 -1.80
N CYS A 91 3.91 -7.52 -1.89
CA CYS A 91 4.06 -8.74 -2.68
C CYS A 91 3.33 -8.50 -3.99
N TYR A 92 4.02 -8.74 -5.11
CA TYR A 92 3.51 -8.43 -6.44
C TYR A 92 3.81 -9.55 -7.43
N ASN A 93 2.94 -9.70 -8.42
CA ASN A 93 3.10 -10.64 -9.51
C ASN A 93 3.63 -9.89 -10.74
N THR A 94 4.63 -10.46 -11.40
CA THR A 94 5.26 -9.85 -12.58
C THR A 94 5.62 -10.93 -13.60
N ILE A 95 5.95 -10.51 -14.82
CA ILE A 95 6.32 -11.42 -15.91
C ILE A 95 7.83 -11.46 -16.03
N GLN A 96 8.42 -12.64 -15.92
CA GLN A 96 9.84 -12.87 -16.19
C GLN A 96 10.05 -13.07 -17.70
N TYR A 97 10.82 -12.18 -18.30
CA TYR A 97 11.22 -12.29 -19.71
C TYR A 97 12.58 -12.99 -19.83
N PRO A 98 12.81 -13.79 -20.89
CA PRO A 98 11.98 -13.95 -22.10
C PRO A 98 10.90 -15.04 -22.03
N GLU A 99 10.89 -15.87 -20.98
CA GLU A 99 10.08 -17.09 -20.90
C GLU A 99 8.57 -16.84 -20.77
N GLY A 100 8.19 -15.66 -20.27
CA GLY A 100 6.78 -15.27 -20.08
C GLY A 100 6.16 -15.86 -18.82
N ASN A 101 6.96 -16.42 -17.91
CA ASN A 101 6.48 -17.01 -16.67
C ASN A 101 6.03 -15.91 -15.67
N CYS A 102 4.89 -16.12 -15.04
CA CYS A 102 4.43 -15.28 -13.93
C CYS A 102 5.19 -15.64 -12.65
N VAL A 103 5.84 -14.67 -12.03
CA VAL A 103 6.62 -14.86 -10.81
C VAL A 103 6.16 -13.89 -9.72
N MET A 104 6.03 -14.41 -8.51
CA MET A 104 5.78 -13.60 -7.31
C MET A 104 7.09 -13.01 -6.80
N ARG A 105 7.07 -11.72 -6.49
CA ARG A 105 8.19 -10.99 -5.90
C ARG A 105 7.72 -10.21 -4.68
N THR A 106 8.67 -9.85 -3.83
CA THR A 106 8.43 -9.00 -2.67
C THR A 106 9.51 -7.93 -2.62
N ALA A 107 9.11 -6.71 -2.31
CA ALA A 107 10.03 -5.59 -2.18
C ALA A 107 9.59 -4.60 -1.11
N LEU A 108 10.57 -3.88 -0.57
CA LEU A 108 10.35 -2.66 0.21
C LEU A 108 10.46 -1.45 -0.69
N TRP A 109 9.58 -0.49 -0.42
CA TRP A 109 9.44 0.73 -1.18
C TRP A 109 9.42 1.93 -0.24
N ARG A 110 9.93 3.05 -0.74
CA ARG A 110 9.77 4.36 -0.13
C ARG A 110 8.83 5.22 -0.98
N LEU A 111 7.95 5.94 -0.29
CA LEU A 111 7.12 6.99 -0.84
C LEU A 111 8.00 8.23 -1.08
N PRO A 112 8.21 8.67 -2.33
CA PRO A 112 8.98 9.87 -2.61
C PRO A 112 8.26 11.15 -2.15
N GLU A 113 9.04 12.07 -1.58
CA GLU A 113 8.63 13.44 -1.29
C GLU A 113 8.75 14.29 -2.57
N SER A 114 7.72 14.22 -3.41
CA SER A 114 7.58 15.07 -4.60
C SER A 114 6.19 15.71 -4.64
N ASP A 115 6.10 16.92 -5.19
CA ASP A 115 4.84 17.59 -5.53
C ASP A 115 4.27 17.10 -6.87
N ASP A 116 5.06 16.36 -7.64
CA ASP A 116 4.61 15.75 -8.90
C ASP A 116 3.61 14.62 -8.62
N ASP A 117 2.56 14.58 -9.43
CA ASP A 117 1.57 13.51 -9.40
C ASP A 117 2.13 12.20 -9.97
N CYS A 118 1.76 11.07 -9.36
CA CYS A 118 2.01 9.73 -9.90
C CYS A 118 3.51 9.42 -10.13
N VAL A 119 4.36 9.87 -9.22
CA VAL A 119 5.79 9.52 -9.19
C VAL A 119 6.02 8.06 -8.84
N ALA A 120 7.09 7.47 -9.37
CA ALA A 120 7.43 6.07 -9.11
C ALA A 120 7.87 5.84 -7.66
N LEU A 121 7.44 4.72 -7.08
CA LEU A 121 7.94 4.26 -5.79
C LEU A 121 9.44 3.99 -5.86
N GLU A 122 10.16 4.41 -4.83
CA GLU A 122 11.60 4.17 -4.72
C GLU A 122 11.85 2.79 -4.13
N ARG A 123 12.50 1.90 -4.88
CA ARG A 123 12.80 0.55 -4.38
C ARG A 123 13.95 0.59 -3.37
N LEU A 124 13.70 0.16 -2.14
CA LEU A 124 14.70 0.06 -1.09
C LEU A 124 15.43 -1.28 -1.13
N CYS A 125 14.68 -2.38 -1.23
CA CYS A 125 15.24 -3.72 -1.38
C CYS A 125 14.23 -4.68 -2.01
N SER A 126 14.73 -5.74 -2.63
CA SER A 126 13.92 -6.87 -3.11
C SER A 126 14.30 -8.13 -2.34
N PHE A 127 13.30 -8.95 -2.02
CA PHE A 127 13.49 -10.26 -1.43
C PHE A 127 13.37 -11.29 -2.53
N ASP A 128 14.49 -11.93 -2.86
CA ASP A 128 14.50 -13.01 -3.82
C ASP A 128 14.01 -14.31 -3.16
N THR A 129 12.82 -14.73 -3.55
CA THR A 129 12.20 -15.96 -3.08
C THR A 129 12.40 -17.12 -4.05
N GLU A 130 12.92 -16.87 -5.26
CA GLU A 130 13.14 -17.91 -6.28
C GLU A 130 14.01 -19.09 -5.76
N PRO A 131 15.11 -18.85 -5.00
CA PRO A 131 15.94 -19.94 -4.46
C PRO A 131 15.21 -20.86 -3.46
N HIS A 132 14.09 -20.41 -2.92
CA HIS A 132 13.37 -21.10 -1.83
C HIS A 132 12.13 -21.87 -2.34
N GLY A 133 11.82 -21.76 -3.63
CA GLY A 133 10.76 -22.51 -4.31
C GLY A 133 9.36 -22.32 -3.69
N GLU A 134 8.51 -23.34 -3.82
CA GLU A 134 7.12 -23.32 -3.35
C GLU A 134 6.95 -23.28 -1.82
N ASN A 135 8.05 -23.39 -1.05
CA ASN A 135 8.00 -23.29 0.40
C ASN A 135 7.69 -21.86 0.88
N ILE A 136 7.90 -20.84 0.04
CA ILE A 136 7.52 -19.46 0.37
C ILE A 136 6.15 -19.17 -0.26
N LYS A 137 5.09 -19.55 0.47
CA LYS A 137 3.71 -19.24 0.08
C LYS A 137 3.33 -17.83 0.51
N VAL A 138 3.88 -16.83 -0.17
CA VAL A 138 3.63 -15.39 0.07
C VAL A 138 4.09 -14.97 1.47
N PHE A 139 4.89 -13.91 1.59
CA PHE A 139 5.11 -13.33 2.91
C PHE A 139 3.76 -12.88 3.45
N ASP A 140 3.28 -13.55 4.49
CA ASP A 140 2.06 -13.15 5.15
C ASP A 140 2.25 -11.74 5.74
N LYS A 141 1.13 -11.08 6.01
CA LYS A 141 1.13 -9.70 6.52
C LYS A 141 2.00 -9.56 7.77
N LEU A 142 2.07 -10.61 8.60
CA LEU A 142 2.86 -10.63 9.83
C LEU A 142 4.36 -10.68 9.55
N THR A 143 4.79 -11.49 8.59
CA THR A 143 6.20 -11.60 8.20
C THR A 143 6.69 -10.30 7.56
N LEU A 144 5.86 -9.65 6.74
CA LEU A 144 6.19 -8.32 6.20
C LEU A 144 6.31 -7.27 7.30
N GLN A 145 5.39 -7.26 8.27
CA GLN A 145 5.48 -6.39 9.45
C GLN A 145 6.76 -6.64 10.26
N PHE A 146 7.16 -7.90 10.41
CA PHE A 146 8.40 -8.26 11.10
C PHE A 146 9.64 -7.77 10.34
N ILE A 147 9.70 -7.97 9.02
CA ILE A 147 10.79 -7.49 8.16
C ILE A 147 10.90 -5.96 8.24
N LEU A 148 9.77 -5.24 8.15
CA LEU A 148 9.72 -3.79 8.28
C LEU A 148 10.21 -3.32 9.65
N SER A 149 9.88 -4.06 10.71
CA SER A 149 10.35 -3.77 12.07
C SER A 149 11.86 -4.02 12.23
N LEU A 150 12.41 -5.07 11.61
CA LEU A 150 13.84 -5.39 11.66
C LEU A 150 14.69 -4.39 10.89
N PHE A 151 14.22 -3.88 9.74
CA PHE A 151 14.99 -2.94 8.92
C PHE A 151 15.39 -1.67 9.69
N LYS A 152 14.51 -1.19 10.59
CA LYS A 152 14.83 -0.08 11.51
C LYS A 152 15.97 -0.41 12.48
N SER A 153 15.99 -1.63 13.02
CA SER A 153 17.02 -2.05 13.96
C SER A 153 18.41 -2.12 13.33
N LEU A 154 18.48 -2.23 12.00
CA LEU A 154 19.73 -2.32 11.25
C LEU A 154 20.17 -0.96 10.65
N SER A 155 19.28 0.02 10.59
CA SER A 155 19.55 1.36 10.06
C SER A 155 19.90 2.40 11.14
N THR A 156 20.14 1.96 12.38
CA THR A 156 20.54 2.80 13.53
C THR A 156 21.96 2.44 13.96
#